data_AF-X1RLZ5-F1
#
_entry.id   AF-X1RLZ5-F1
#
_cell.length_a   1.000
_cell.length_b   1.000
_cell.length_c   1.000
_cell.angle_alpha   90.00
_cell.angle_beta   90.00
_cell.angle_gamma   90.00
#
_symmetry.space_group_name_H-M   'P 1'
#
loop_
_entity.id
_entity.type
_entity.pdbx_description
1 polymer ?
#
loop_
_entity_poly.entity_id
_entity_poly.type
_entity_poly.pdbx_seq_one_letter_code
_entity_poly.pdbx_strand_id
1 'polypeptide(L)'
;MRDLNKCILCGKCIEICNEILQSHTINFGYRSSQVKIIADEDVDLRLSQCLSCGLCVAVCPVGALTDKAAQGKGRTWEFKKVKTICNYCGCGCNFDFNIKDGKVVKVTSNPESIVNGIHLCVKGRFGYDYIHREDRLKTPLIRKNGKLEKASWEEAFQLISDKFLIFQPFSNNHIH
;
A
#
# COMPACT_ATOMS: atom_id res chain seq x y z
N MET A 1 4.62 -6.12 -11.66
CA MET A 1 5.00 -7.04 -12.74
C MET A 1 5.61 -6.22 -13.87
N ARG A 2 6.64 -6.76 -14.54
CA ARG A 2 7.27 -6.16 -15.73
C ARG A 2 7.03 -7.09 -16.92
N ASP A 3 6.43 -6.58 -17.98
CA ASP A 3 6.24 -7.25 -19.27
C ASP A 3 6.65 -6.28 -20.38
N LEU A 4 7.94 -6.33 -20.72
CA LEU A 4 8.54 -5.36 -21.63
C LEU A 4 8.14 -5.58 -23.09
N ASN A 5 7.49 -6.70 -23.43
CA ASN A 5 6.91 -6.91 -24.77
C ASN A 5 5.79 -5.93 -25.07
N LYS A 6 5.15 -5.38 -24.03
CA LYS A 6 4.14 -4.32 -24.15
C LYS A 6 4.74 -2.92 -24.16
N CYS A 7 6.05 -2.78 -23.93
CA CYS A 7 6.69 -1.48 -23.77
C CYS A 7 6.75 -0.74 -25.11
N ILE A 8 6.31 0.51 -25.12
CA ILE A 8 6.38 1.42 -26.27
C ILE A 8 7.54 2.42 -26.18
N LEU A 9 8.48 2.19 -25.25
CA LEU A 9 9.69 3.02 -25.07
C LEU A 9 9.42 4.52 -24.85
N CYS A 10 8.26 4.88 -24.29
CA CYS A 10 7.84 6.27 -24.10
C CYS A 10 8.64 7.07 -23.04
N GLY A 11 9.56 6.45 -22.30
CA GLY A 11 10.40 7.15 -21.31
C GLY A 11 9.71 7.59 -20.01
N LYS A 12 8.38 7.64 -19.93
CA LYS A 12 7.65 8.14 -18.73
C LYS A 12 8.08 7.51 -17.40
N CYS A 13 8.38 6.21 -17.41
CA CYS A 13 8.87 5.51 -16.22
C CYS A 13 10.27 5.98 -15.79
N ILE A 14 11.15 6.27 -16.76
CA ILE A 14 12.50 6.79 -16.53
C ILE A 14 12.40 8.20 -15.98
N GLU A 15 11.63 9.06 -16.64
CA GLU A 15 11.41 10.46 -16.24
C GLU A 15 10.93 10.56 -14.79
N ILE A 16 9.90 9.79 -14.40
CA ILE A 16 9.43 9.83 -13.01
C ILE A 16 10.41 9.18 -12.01
N CYS A 17 11.28 8.27 -12.45
CA CYS A 17 12.29 7.69 -11.56
C CYS A 17 13.46 8.68 -11.30
N ASN A 18 13.76 9.51 -12.29
CA ASN A 18 14.93 10.38 -12.28
C ASN A 18 14.59 11.76 -11.77
N GLU A 19 13.54 12.39 -12.30
CA GLU A 19 13.22 13.79 -11.97
C GLU A 19 12.48 13.92 -10.65
N ILE A 20 11.64 12.94 -10.35
CA ILE A 20 10.80 12.97 -9.16
C ILE A 20 11.44 12.22 -8.00
N LEU A 21 11.76 10.94 -8.21
CA LEU A 21 12.28 10.10 -7.14
C LEU A 21 13.78 10.31 -6.91
N GLN A 22 14.48 10.82 -7.93
CA GLN A 22 15.94 10.99 -7.94
C GLN A 22 16.71 9.70 -7.61
N SER A 23 16.13 8.55 -7.97
CA SER A 23 16.73 7.23 -7.73
C SER A 23 17.64 6.80 -8.87
N HIS A 24 17.44 7.36 -10.07
CA HIS A 24 18.19 7.05 -11.29
C HIS A 24 18.30 5.57 -11.67
N THR A 25 17.41 4.74 -11.11
CA THR A 25 17.52 3.29 -11.18
C THR A 25 17.08 2.70 -12.51
N ILE A 26 16.12 3.32 -13.22
CA ILE A 26 15.66 2.79 -14.51
C ILE A 26 16.03 3.72 -15.65
N ASN A 27 16.53 3.15 -16.75
CA ASN A 27 16.99 3.90 -17.91
C ASN A 27 16.77 3.11 -19.21
N PHE A 28 17.03 3.74 -20.35
CA PHE A 28 17.18 3.04 -21.62
C PHE A 28 18.52 2.32 -21.63
N GLY A 29 18.47 1.01 -21.85
CA GLY A 29 19.65 0.18 -22.11
C GLY A 29 19.75 -0.19 -23.57
N TYR A 30 20.97 -0.55 -23.99
CA TYR A 30 21.29 -1.02 -25.33
C TYR A 30 20.97 0.01 -26.43
N ARG A 31 21.07 -0.40 -27.70
CA ARG A 31 20.87 0.47 -28.88
C ARG A 31 20.16 -0.27 -30.00
N SER A 32 19.65 0.48 -30.98
CA SER A 32 18.97 -0.06 -32.16
C SER A 32 17.80 -0.97 -31.74
N SER A 33 17.57 -2.08 -32.44
CA SER A 33 16.51 -3.05 -32.18
C SER A 33 16.56 -3.71 -30.80
N GLN A 34 17.65 -3.56 -30.05
CA GLN A 34 17.82 -4.14 -28.72
C GLN A 34 17.42 -3.21 -27.58
N VAL A 35 17.02 -1.96 -27.88
CA VAL A 35 16.68 -0.98 -26.86
C VAL A 35 15.55 -1.49 -25.94
N LYS A 36 15.77 -1.41 -24.63
CA LYS A 36 14.76 -1.77 -23.63
C LYS A 36 14.93 -0.94 -22.36
N ILE A 37 13.91 -0.95 -21.51
CA ILE A 37 14.00 -0.37 -20.17
C ILE A 37 14.77 -1.33 -19.26
N ILE A 38 15.92 -0.89 -18.78
CA ILE A 38 16.79 -1.64 -17.86
C ILE A 38 16.72 -1.04 -16.45
N ALA A 39 17.18 -1.80 -15.46
CA ALA A 39 17.43 -1.30 -14.12
C ALA A 39 18.93 -1.37 -13.82
N ASP A 40 19.53 -0.27 -13.39
CA ASP A 40 20.98 -0.08 -13.24
C ASP A 40 21.73 -0.69 -14.43
N GLU A 41 22.60 -1.69 -14.20
CA GLU A 41 23.34 -2.42 -15.24
C GLU A 41 22.56 -3.63 -15.80
N ASP A 42 21.27 -3.45 -16.09
CA ASP A 42 20.32 -4.48 -16.54
C ASP A 42 20.16 -5.68 -15.58
N VAL A 43 20.14 -5.38 -14.28
CA VAL A 43 19.87 -6.36 -13.22
C VAL A 43 18.38 -6.46 -12.89
N ASP A 44 17.99 -7.49 -12.13
CA ASP A 44 16.62 -7.56 -11.56
C ASP A 44 16.38 -6.34 -10.64
N LEU A 45 15.18 -5.76 -10.66
CA LEU A 45 14.84 -4.60 -9.81
C LEU A 45 15.07 -4.86 -8.32
N ARG A 46 15.03 -6.12 -7.87
CA ARG A 46 15.29 -6.50 -6.47
C ARG A 46 16.77 -6.41 -6.10
N LEU A 47 17.65 -6.47 -7.09
CA LEU A 47 19.10 -6.37 -6.94
C LEU A 47 19.62 -4.98 -7.33
N SER A 48 18.75 -4.12 -7.85
CA SER A 48 19.04 -2.76 -8.25
C SER A 48 18.79 -1.79 -7.08
N GLN A 49 19.09 -0.51 -7.28
CA GLN A 49 18.82 0.56 -6.30
C GLN A 49 17.33 0.93 -6.16
N CYS A 50 16.40 0.08 -6.63
CA CYS A 50 14.97 0.39 -6.69
C CYS A 50 14.32 0.40 -5.30
N LEU A 51 13.79 1.56 -4.90
CA LEU A 51 13.03 1.71 -3.65
C LEU A 51 11.64 1.05 -3.67
N SER A 52 11.21 0.50 -4.81
CA SER A 52 9.88 -0.12 -4.98
C SER A 52 8.71 0.80 -4.64
N CYS A 53 8.84 2.11 -4.91
CA CYS A 53 7.76 3.09 -4.67
C CYS A 53 6.56 2.93 -5.62
N GLY A 54 6.75 2.30 -6.79
CA GLY A 54 5.69 2.04 -7.76
C GLY A 54 5.28 3.26 -8.60
N LEU A 55 6.06 4.34 -8.62
CA LEU A 55 5.80 5.50 -9.50
C LEU A 55 5.80 5.13 -10.98
N CYS A 56 6.75 4.31 -11.40
CA CYS A 56 6.82 3.78 -12.75
C CYS A 56 5.58 2.96 -13.15
N VAL A 57 4.95 2.27 -12.19
CA VAL A 57 3.67 1.55 -12.38
C VAL A 57 2.52 2.54 -12.53
N ALA A 58 2.53 3.66 -11.80
CA ALA A 58 1.47 4.66 -11.84
C ALA A 58 1.40 5.39 -13.20
N VAL A 59 2.53 5.53 -13.90
CA VAL A 59 2.60 6.30 -15.18
C VAL A 59 2.70 5.43 -16.43
N CYS A 60 2.81 4.11 -16.32
CA CYS A 60 2.94 3.24 -17.48
C CYS A 60 1.61 3.17 -18.27
N PRO A 61 1.56 3.64 -19.53
CA PRO A 61 0.30 3.76 -20.26
C PRO A 61 -0.19 2.44 -20.87
N VAL A 62 0.71 1.47 -21.05
CA VAL A 62 0.48 0.24 -21.85
C VAL A 62 0.47 -1.04 -21.02
N GLY A 63 0.58 -0.91 -19.68
CA GLY A 63 0.61 -2.07 -18.79
C GLY A 63 1.87 -2.93 -18.94
N ALA A 64 2.97 -2.37 -19.46
CA ALA A 64 4.29 -2.99 -19.37
C ALA A 64 4.78 -3.04 -17.90
N LEU A 65 4.35 -2.10 -17.08
CA LEU A 65 4.54 -2.09 -15.63
C LEU A 65 3.18 -2.06 -14.96
N THR A 66 2.88 -3.07 -14.15
CA THR A 66 1.56 -3.24 -13.51
C THR A 66 1.68 -3.67 -12.05
N ASP A 67 0.65 -3.39 -11.26
CA ASP A 67 0.52 -3.95 -9.92
C ASP A 67 0.24 -5.46 -9.99
N LYS A 68 1.09 -6.26 -9.34
CA LYS A 68 0.96 -7.71 -9.31
C LYS A 68 -0.29 -8.16 -8.55
N ALA A 69 -0.67 -7.46 -7.47
CA ALA A 69 -1.82 -7.81 -6.65
C ALA A 69 -3.16 -7.65 -7.40
N ALA A 70 -3.20 -6.70 -8.34
CA ALA A 70 -4.38 -6.43 -9.17
C ALA A 70 -4.53 -7.38 -10.37
N GLN A 71 -3.50 -8.17 -10.68
CA GLN A 71 -3.49 -9.01 -11.88
C GLN A 71 -4.61 -10.05 -11.81
N GLY A 72 -5.43 -10.12 -12.86
CA GLY A 72 -6.55 -11.06 -12.95
C GLY A 72 -7.74 -10.75 -12.04
N LYS A 73 -7.71 -9.63 -11.29
CA LYS A 73 -8.80 -9.24 -10.39
C LYS A 73 -9.93 -8.46 -11.08
N GLY A 74 -9.69 -8.01 -12.30
CA GLY A 74 -10.67 -7.28 -13.12
C GLY A 74 -10.03 -6.14 -13.89
N ARG A 75 -10.86 -5.44 -14.65
CA ARG A 75 -10.53 -4.24 -15.41
C ARG A 75 -10.71 -3.01 -14.53
N THR A 76 -10.00 -1.94 -14.88
CA THR A 76 -9.97 -0.72 -14.07
C THR A 76 -11.34 -0.06 -13.90
N TRP A 77 -12.23 -0.18 -14.89
CA TRP A 77 -13.60 0.34 -14.83
C TRP A 77 -14.55 -0.50 -13.97
N GLU A 78 -14.18 -1.74 -13.63
CA GLU A 78 -14.97 -2.57 -12.71
C GLU A 78 -14.72 -2.20 -11.24
N PHE A 79 -13.70 -1.40 -10.95
CA PHE A 79 -13.30 -1.07 -9.58
C PHE A 79 -13.96 0.21 -9.10
N LYS A 80 -14.61 0.16 -7.94
CA LYS A 80 -15.04 1.37 -7.23
C LYS A 80 -13.82 2.05 -6.62
N LYS A 81 -13.59 3.32 -6.97
CA LYS A 81 -12.54 4.13 -6.34
C LYS A 81 -13.07 4.82 -5.09
N VAL A 82 -12.30 4.75 -4.01
CA VAL A 82 -12.58 5.46 -2.76
C VAL A 82 -11.32 6.19 -2.32
N LYS A 83 -11.38 7.53 -2.30
CA LYS A 83 -10.30 8.38 -1.82
C LYS A 83 -10.11 8.18 -0.32
N THR A 84 -8.86 8.11 0.12
CA THR A 84 -8.49 7.97 1.53
C THR A 84 -7.11 8.57 1.80
N ILE A 85 -6.63 8.39 3.03
CA ILE A 85 -5.36 8.90 3.54
C ILE A 85 -4.51 7.71 4.01
N CYS A 86 -3.21 7.75 3.72
CA CYS A 86 -2.22 6.80 4.19
C CYS A 86 -2.09 6.82 5.71
N ASN A 87 -2.16 5.65 6.35
CA ASN A 87 -2.07 5.48 7.81
C ASN A 87 -0.68 5.05 8.30
N TYR A 88 0.36 5.20 7.48
CA TYR A 88 1.72 4.72 7.81
C TYR A 88 2.62 5.76 8.49
N CYS A 89 2.72 6.96 7.93
CA CYS A 89 3.57 8.03 8.45
C CYS A 89 2.75 9.32 8.57
N GLY A 90 3.33 10.33 9.22
CA GLY A 90 2.67 11.62 9.45
C GLY A 90 2.50 12.50 8.20
N CYS A 91 2.99 12.09 7.02
CA CYS A 91 2.87 12.89 5.80
C CYS A 91 1.41 13.07 5.36
N GLY A 92 0.54 12.09 5.59
CA GLY A 92 -0.87 12.18 5.18
C GLY A 92 -1.10 12.06 3.66
N CYS A 93 -0.29 11.28 2.95
CA CYS A 93 -0.47 11.06 1.51
C CYS A 93 -1.90 10.59 1.19
N ASN A 94 -2.57 11.25 0.24
CA ASN A 94 -3.87 10.84 -0.27
C ASN A 94 -3.71 9.91 -1.48
N PHE A 95 -4.61 8.94 -1.59
CA PHE A 95 -4.68 8.00 -2.71
C PHE A 95 -6.08 7.38 -2.82
N ASP A 96 -6.31 6.60 -3.86
CA ASP A 96 -7.57 5.87 -4.03
C ASP A 96 -7.39 4.37 -3.78
N PHE A 97 -8.23 3.82 -2.90
CA PHE A 97 -8.47 2.38 -2.90
C PHE A 97 -9.33 2.00 -4.10
N ASN A 98 -8.91 0.95 -4.80
CA ASN A 98 -9.70 0.33 -5.87
C ASN A 98 -10.37 -0.92 -5.28
N ILE A 99 -11.69 -0.92 -5.19
CA ILE A 99 -12.48 -1.92 -4.49
C ILE A 99 -13.30 -2.73 -5.49
N LYS A 100 -13.31 -4.05 -5.32
CA LYS A 100 -14.20 -4.99 -6.02
C LYS A 100 -14.65 -6.08 -5.05
N ASP A 101 -15.92 -6.47 -5.12
CA ASP A 101 -16.50 -7.54 -4.28
C ASP A 101 -16.22 -7.34 -2.78
N GLY A 102 -16.31 -6.09 -2.31
CA GLY A 102 -16.07 -5.72 -0.91
C GLY A 102 -14.60 -5.76 -0.46
N LYS A 103 -13.65 -6.04 -1.37
CA LYS A 103 -12.21 -6.12 -1.07
C LYS A 103 -11.41 -5.06 -1.80
N VAL A 104 -10.42 -4.49 -1.10
CA VAL A 104 -9.38 -3.67 -1.72
C VAL A 104 -8.51 -4.54 -2.62
N VAL A 105 -8.40 -4.16 -3.89
CA VAL A 105 -7.67 -4.89 -4.94
C VAL A 105 -6.32 -4.25 -5.26
N LYS A 106 -6.24 -2.91 -5.17
CA LYS A 106 -5.01 -2.11 -5.34
C LYS A 106 -5.17 -0.69 -4.84
N VAL A 107 -4.04 0.02 -4.73
CA VAL A 107 -3.98 1.46 -4.49
C VAL A 107 -3.50 2.19 -5.75
N THR A 108 -4.25 3.19 -6.18
CA THR A 108 -3.84 4.09 -7.28
C THR A 108 -3.56 5.50 -6.76
N SER A 109 -2.64 6.19 -7.42
CA SER A 109 -2.38 7.61 -7.15
C SER A 109 -3.64 8.43 -7.40
N ASN A 110 -3.83 9.47 -6.60
CA ASN A 110 -4.86 10.48 -6.84
C ASN A 110 -4.18 11.78 -7.25
N PRO A 111 -4.22 12.18 -8.55
CA PRO A 111 -3.58 13.40 -9.04
C PRO A 111 -4.06 14.69 -8.36
N GLU A 112 -5.26 14.68 -7.78
CA GLU A 112 -5.84 15.82 -7.04
C GLU A 112 -5.32 15.89 -5.59
N SER A 113 -4.39 15.02 -5.20
CA SER A 113 -3.78 15.07 -3.88
C SER A 113 -2.88 16.31 -3.74
N ILE A 114 -3.24 17.19 -2.82
CA ILE A 114 -2.46 18.40 -2.49
C ILE A 114 -1.13 18.03 -1.83
N VAL A 115 -1.10 16.96 -1.04
CA VAL A 115 0.06 16.58 -0.20
C VAL A 115 1.17 15.92 -1.01
N ASN A 116 0.79 15.00 -1.89
CA ASN A 116 1.75 14.09 -2.54
C ASN A 116 1.60 14.03 -4.07
N GLY A 117 0.64 14.75 -4.65
CA GLY A 117 0.27 14.59 -6.05
C GLY A 117 0.09 13.10 -6.38
N ILE A 118 0.85 12.61 -7.35
CA ILE A 118 0.81 11.19 -7.73
C ILE A 118 1.79 10.29 -6.94
N HIS A 119 2.56 10.83 -5.99
CA HIS A 119 3.63 10.08 -5.32
C HIS A 119 3.15 9.27 -4.13
N LEU A 120 3.57 8.01 -4.05
CA LEU A 120 3.45 7.20 -2.84
C LEU A 120 4.75 6.45 -2.63
N CYS A 121 5.09 6.20 -1.36
CA CYS A 121 6.14 5.25 -1.01
C CYS A 121 5.62 3.81 -1.13
N VAL A 122 6.52 2.83 -1.01
CA VAL A 122 6.20 1.39 -1.03
C VAL A 122 5.07 1.02 -0.06
N LYS A 123 5.06 1.60 1.14
CA LYS A 123 4.06 1.31 2.19
C LYS A 123 2.66 1.77 1.76
N GLY A 124 2.52 3.02 1.32
CA GLY A 124 1.24 3.54 0.86
C GLY A 124 0.74 2.90 -0.43
N ARG A 125 1.65 2.49 -1.32
CA ARG A 125 1.30 1.86 -2.61
C ARG A 125 0.89 0.39 -2.47
N PHE A 126 1.62 -0.38 -1.67
CA PHE A 126 1.51 -1.84 -1.67
C PHE A 126 1.19 -2.44 -0.29
N GLY A 127 1.39 -1.70 0.79
CA GLY A 127 1.10 -2.16 2.16
C GLY A 127 -0.37 -1.99 2.52
N TYR A 128 -1.29 -2.67 1.86
CA TYR A 128 -2.71 -2.63 2.24
C TYR A 128 -3.28 -4.03 2.52
N ASP A 129 -2.50 -5.07 2.25
CA ASP A 129 -2.90 -6.48 2.35
C ASP A 129 -3.21 -6.91 3.79
N TYR A 130 -2.64 -6.25 4.80
CA TYR A 130 -2.88 -6.52 6.21
C TYR A 130 -4.36 -6.48 6.62
N ILE A 131 -5.21 -5.71 5.91
CA ILE A 131 -6.64 -5.64 6.22
C ILE A 131 -7.38 -6.94 5.92
N HIS A 132 -6.82 -7.79 5.05
CA HIS A 132 -7.38 -9.06 4.57
C HIS A 132 -6.64 -10.28 5.12
N ARG A 133 -5.62 -10.12 5.96
CA ARG A 133 -4.88 -11.26 6.52
C ARG A 133 -5.77 -12.16 7.36
N GLU A 134 -5.50 -13.46 7.29
CA GLU A 134 -6.25 -14.48 8.01
C GLU A 134 -6.02 -14.42 9.53
N ASP A 135 -4.83 -13.99 9.95
CA ASP A 135 -4.44 -13.83 11.36
C ASP A 135 -4.91 -12.50 11.97
N ARG A 136 -5.63 -11.65 11.22
CA ARG A 136 -6.24 -10.44 11.76
C ARG A 136 -7.27 -10.84 12.83
N LEU A 137 -7.17 -10.25 14.01
CA LEU A 137 -8.16 -10.44 15.08
C LEU A 137 -9.53 -9.93 14.63
N LYS A 138 -10.52 -10.83 14.63
CA LYS A 138 -11.91 -10.55 14.23
C LYS A 138 -12.89 -10.60 15.40
N THR A 139 -12.47 -11.15 16.52
CA THR A 139 -13.27 -11.31 17.75
C THR A 139 -12.43 -10.92 18.96
N PRO A 140 -13.04 -10.41 20.03
CA PRO A 140 -12.37 -10.19 21.30
C PRO A 140 -11.72 -11.48 21.83
N LEU A 141 -10.62 -11.31 22.57
CA LEU A 141 -9.94 -12.38 23.28
C LEU A 141 -9.81 -11.99 24.76
N ILE A 142 -10.22 -12.87 25.66
CA ILE A 142 -10.11 -12.69 27.12
C ILE A 142 -9.10 -13.68 27.67
N ARG A 143 -8.25 -13.24 28.60
CA ARG A 143 -7.31 -14.13 29.28
C ARG A 143 -8.01 -14.91 30.39
N LYS A 144 -8.14 -16.22 30.22
CA LYS A 144 -8.67 -17.18 31.20
C LYS A 144 -7.60 -18.21 31.51
N ASN A 145 -7.29 -18.44 32.79
CA ASN A 145 -6.27 -19.41 33.24
C ASN A 145 -4.92 -19.27 32.50
N GLY A 146 -4.48 -18.02 32.27
CA GLY A 146 -3.23 -17.71 31.58
C GLY A 146 -3.27 -17.72 30.05
N LYS A 147 -4.34 -18.25 29.41
CA LYS A 147 -4.47 -18.36 27.95
C LYS A 147 -5.49 -17.37 27.40
N LEU A 148 -5.29 -16.90 26.16
CA LEU A 148 -6.26 -16.09 25.44
C LEU A 148 -7.31 -16.99 24.79
N GLU A 149 -8.57 -16.77 25.14
CA GLU A 149 -9.73 -17.49 24.62
C GLU A 149 -10.69 -16.51 23.93
N LYS A 150 -11.38 -16.96 22.89
CA LYS A 150 -12.38 -16.14 22.18
C LYS A 150 -13.53 -15.80 23.12
N ALA A 151 -14.00 -14.56 23.04
CA ALA A 151 -15.13 -14.06 23.84
C ALA A 151 -16.12 -13.30 22.96
N SER A 152 -17.35 -13.14 23.45
CA SER A 152 -18.31 -12.22 22.84
C SER A 152 -17.96 -10.76 23.17
N TRP A 153 -18.57 -9.83 22.44
CA TRP A 153 -18.40 -8.41 22.73
C TRP A 153 -19.01 -8.03 24.07
N GLU A 154 -20.16 -8.61 24.43
CA GLU A 154 -20.85 -8.40 25.70
C GLU A 154 -19.97 -8.84 26.87
N GLU A 155 -19.40 -10.05 26.79
CA GLU A 155 -18.48 -10.56 27.82
C GLU A 155 -17.23 -9.68 27.95
N ALA A 156 -16.64 -9.26 26.82
CA ALA A 156 -15.46 -8.41 26.82
C ALA A 156 -15.73 -7.03 27.43
N PHE A 157 -16.85 -6.39 27.07
CA PHE A 157 -17.21 -5.08 27.62
C PHE A 157 -17.59 -5.16 29.10
N GLN A 158 -18.32 -6.19 29.53
CA GLN A 158 -18.67 -6.37 30.93
C GLN A 158 -17.40 -6.53 31.78
N LEU A 159 -16.46 -7.37 31.34
CA LEU A 159 -15.19 -7.56 32.04
C LEU A 159 -14.39 -6.25 32.14
N ILE A 160 -14.33 -5.47 31.05
CA ILE A 160 -13.68 -4.15 31.05
C ILE A 160 -14.35 -3.23 32.08
N SER A 161 -15.68 -3.12 32.05
CA SER A 161 -16.46 -2.28 32.97
C SER A 161 -16.20 -2.65 34.43
N ASP A 162 -16.30 -3.95 34.77
CA ASP A 162 -16.10 -4.43 36.14
C ASP A 162 -14.70 -4.10 36.65
N LYS A 163 -13.66 -4.25 35.79
CA LYS A 163 -12.28 -3.94 36.15
C LYS A 163 -12.02 -2.44 36.30
N PHE A 164 -12.60 -1.61 35.45
CA PHE A 164 -12.49 -0.15 35.56
C PHE A 164 -13.19 0.37 36.83
N LEU A 165 -14.35 -0.17 37.20
CA LEU A 165 -15.07 0.23 38.42
C LEU A 165 -14.32 -0.13 39.71
N ILE A 166 -13.58 -1.24 39.71
CA ILE A 166 -12.69 -1.63 40.83
C ILE A 166 -11.49 -0.68 40.92
N PHE A 167 -11.01 -0.14 39.80
CA PHE A 167 -9.99 0.90 39.74
C PHE A 167 -10.62 2.30 39.95
N GLN A 168 -11.09 2.59 41.17
CA GLN A 168 -11.29 3.99 41.54
C GLN A 168 -9.93 4.61 41.89
N PRO A 169 -9.41 5.58 41.10
CA PRO A 169 -8.21 6.29 41.51
C PRO A 169 -8.53 7.06 42.79
N PHE A 170 -7.69 6.90 43.81
CA PHE A 170 -7.67 7.80 44.95
C PHE A 170 -7.60 9.24 44.44
N SER A 171 -8.70 9.99 44.62
CA SER A 171 -8.85 11.44 44.44
C SER A 171 -8.51 12.05 43.06
N ASN A 172 -9.44 12.88 42.58
CA ASN A 172 -9.28 13.92 41.56
C ASN A 172 -7.85 14.48 41.42
N ASN A 173 -7.09 13.99 40.45
CA ASN A 173 -6.12 14.70 39.60
C ASN A 173 -5.09 13.70 39.06
N HIS A 174 -4.57 13.98 37.88
CA HIS A 174 -3.51 13.25 37.18
C HIS A 174 -3.98 12.12 36.25
N ILE A 175 -4.84 12.49 35.30
CA ILE A 175 -4.67 12.04 33.91
C ILE A 175 -4.56 13.31 33.08
N HIS A 176 -3.31 13.75 32.83
CA HIS A 176 -2.97 14.64 31.72
C HIS A 176 -2.33 13.79 30.64
#